data_AF-A0A2V6T241-F1
#
_entry.id   AF-A0A2V6T241-F1
#
_cell.length_a   1.000
_cell.length_b   1.000
_cell.length_c   1.000
_cell.angle_alpha   90.00
_cell.angle_beta   90.00
_cell.angle_gamma   90.00
#
_symmetry.space_group_name_H-M   'P 1'
#
loop_
_entity.id
_entity.type
_entity.pdbx_description
1 polymer ?
#
loop_
_entity_poly.entity_id
_entity_poly.type
_entity_poly.pdbx_seq_one_letter_code
_entity_poly.pdbx_strand_id
1 'polypeptide(L)' 'MTRPVQPSVPDSLAVDRCTMPSVPSIAVSTESGQVLGLLVGTSWMSGHCFRVVRRPDGSFWGLAADRVRIQSLPGSG' A
#
# COMPACT_ATOMS: atom_id res chain seq x y z
N MET A 1 -18.28 34.17 -16.05
CA MET A 1 -18.15 32.71 -16.10
C MET A 1 -16.73 32.36 -15.73
N THR A 2 -16.47 31.93 -14.50
CA THR A 2 -15.11 31.72 -13.99
C THR A 2 -14.82 30.22 -14.02
N ARG A 3 -13.95 29.78 -14.93
CA ARG A 3 -13.46 28.39 -15.00
C ARG A 3 -12.77 28.05 -13.67
N PRO A 4 -13.03 26.88 -13.06
CA PRO A 4 -12.25 26.46 -11.91
C PRO A 4 -10.81 26.23 -12.36
N VAL A 5 -9.87 26.95 -11.74
CA VAL A 5 -8.44 26.67 -11.86
C VAL A 5 -8.22 25.37 -11.11
N GLN A 6 -8.23 24.26 -11.85
CA GLN A 6 -7.73 22.99 -11.35
C GLN A 6 -6.25 23.21 -11.03
N PRO A 7 -5.77 22.93 -9.80
CA PRO A 7 -4.36 23.00 -9.54
C PRO A 7 -3.68 22.00 -10.47
N SER A 8 -2.87 22.49 -11.41
CA SER A 8 -1.99 21.67 -12.21
C SER A 8 -0.94 21.09 -11.28
N VAL A 9 -1.27 20.00 -10.59
CA VAL A 9 -0.26 19.18 -9.92
C VAL A 9 0.58 18.62 -11.07
N PRO A 10 1.89 18.95 -11.15
CA PRO A 10 2.71 18.41 -12.22
C PRO A 10 2.64 16.88 -12.15
N ASP A 11 2.24 16.25 -13.25
CA ASP A 11 2.18 14.80 -13.52
C ASP A 11 3.51 14.05 -13.23
N SER A 12 4.54 14.76 -12.74
CA SER A 12 5.92 14.31 -12.58
C SER A 12 6.37 14.16 -11.12
N LEU A 13 5.52 14.43 -10.12
CA LEU A 13 5.91 14.34 -8.69
C LEU A 13 5.10 13.35 -7.85
N ALA A 14 4.04 12.77 -8.39
CA ALA A 14 3.49 11.53 -7.85
C ALA A 14 4.38 10.36 -8.31
N VAL A 15 5.68 10.42 -7.99
CA VAL A 15 6.45 9.18 -7.88
C VAL A 15 5.67 8.39 -6.85
N ASP A 16 5.03 7.30 -7.28
CA ASP A 16 4.38 6.33 -6.42
C ASP A 16 5.46 5.77 -5.50
N ARG A 17 5.80 6.52 -4.43
CA ARG A 17 6.96 6.24 -3.58
C ARG A 17 6.84 4.85 -2.98
N CYS A 18 5.61 4.35 -2.89
CA CYS A 18 5.26 3.04 -2.39
C CYS A 18 4.34 2.34 -3.40
N THR A 19 4.93 1.57 -4.32
CA THR A 19 4.15 0.84 -5.33
C THR A 19 3.21 -0.16 -4.68
N MET A 20 1.92 -0.04 -5.03
CA MET A 20 0.91 -1.05 -4.75
C MET A 20 1.03 -2.17 -5.81
N PRO A 21 1.05 -3.45 -5.43
CA PRO A 21 1.01 -4.54 -6.38
C PRO A 21 -0.30 -4.49 -7.19
N SER A 22 -0.20 -4.76 -8.49
CA SER A 22 -1.35 -4.81 -9.40
C SER A 22 -2.24 -6.04 -9.18
N VAL A 23 -1.80 -6.97 -8.33
CA VAL A 23 -2.52 -8.21 -8.00
C VAL A 23 -2.86 -8.26 -6.51
N PRO A 24 -4.01 -8.85 -6.14
CA PRO A 24 -4.33 -9.17 -4.76
C PRO A 24 -3.16 -9.85 -4.06
N SER A 25 -2.75 -9.28 -2.94
CA SER A 25 -1.57 -9.71 -2.22
C SER A 25 -1.83 -9.74 -0.72
N ILE A 26 -1.12 -10.60 -0.02
CA ILE A 26 -1.11 -10.66 1.44
C ILE A 26 0.18 -10.06 1.99
N ALA A 27 0.06 -9.52 3.19
CA ALA A 27 1.16 -9.06 4.02
C ALA A 27 1.60 -10.20 4.95
N VAL A 28 2.90 -10.52 4.92
CA VAL A 28 3.54 -11.52 5.77
C VAL A 28 4.60 -10.84 6.61
N SER A 29 4.60 -11.07 7.93
CA SER A 29 5.64 -10.52 8.82
C SER A 29 7.01 -11.05 8.43
N THR A 30 8.00 -10.16 8.30
CA THR A 30 9.39 -10.58 8.03
C THR A 30 10.05 -11.23 9.24
N GLU A 31 9.56 -10.94 10.44
CA GLU A 31 10.11 -11.46 11.70
C GLU A 31 9.55 -12.84 12.03
N SER A 32 8.23 -13.01 11.99
CA SER A 32 7.57 -14.26 12.40
C SER A 32 7.15 -15.17 11.25
N GLY A 33 7.18 -14.68 10.00
CA GLY A 33 6.65 -15.40 8.84
C GLY A 33 5.13 -15.55 8.83
N GLN A 34 4.42 -14.95 9.78
CA GLN A 34 2.96 -15.08 9.88
C GLN A 34 2.24 -14.16 8.90
N VAL A 35 1.09 -14.62 8.39
CA VAL A 35 0.19 -13.81 7.57
C VAL A 35 -0.51 -12.80 8.47
N LEU A 36 -0.36 -11.52 8.15
CA LEU A 36 -0.95 -10.40 8.90
C LEU A 36 -2.31 -9.99 8.33
N GLY A 37 -2.53 -10.22 7.03
CA GLY A 37 -3.79 -9.92 6.36
C GLY A 37 -3.63 -9.57 4.89
N LEU A 38 -4.68 -9.00 4.31
CA LEU A 38 -4.69 -8.55 2.91
C LEU A 38 -4.04 -7.18 2.79
N LEU A 39 -3.12 -7.03 1.84
CA LEU A 39 -2.62 -5.72 1.46
C LEU A 39 -3.72 -4.99 0.67
N VAL A 40 -4.17 -3.85 1.20
CA VAL A 40 -5.25 -3.06 0.60
C VAL A 40 -4.81 -1.65 0.19
N GLY A 41 -3.59 -1.25 0.53
CA GLY A 41 -3.04 0.02 0.10
C GLY A 41 -1.60 0.23 0.53
N THR A 42 -1.03 1.32 0.05
CA THR A 42 0.28 1.82 0.44
C THR A 42 0.16 3.29 0.85
N SER A 43 1.05 3.74 1.72
CA SER A 43 1.10 5.14 2.16
C SER A 43 2.55 5.57 2.34
N TRP A 44 2.83 6.83 2.03
CA TRP A 44 4.14 7.45 2.27
C TRP A 44 4.02 8.45 3.41
N MET A 45 4.77 8.22 4.48
CA MET A 45 4.77 9.09 5.66
C MET A 45 6.18 9.25 6.20
N SER A 46 6.58 10.49 6.49
CA SER A 46 7.88 10.82 7.10
C SER A 46 9.11 10.23 6.39
N GLY A 47 9.07 10.08 5.06
CA GLY A 47 10.19 9.52 4.29
C GLY A 47 10.19 7.99 4.19
N HIS A 48 9.15 7.32 4.69
CA HIS A 48 9.05 5.87 4.72
C HIS A 48 7.75 5.36 4.06
N CYS A 49 7.85 4.17 3.48
CA CYS A 49 6.69 3.45 2.98
C CYS A 49 6.01 2.65 4.07
N PHE A 50 4.68 2.73 4.08
CA PHE A 50 3.80 1.93 4.90
C PHE A 50 2.88 1.09 4.01
N ARG A 51 2.60 -0.12 4.47
CA ARG A 51 1.65 -1.07 3.90
C ARG A 51 0.38 -1.03 4.74
N VAL A 52 -0.75 -0.78 4.11
CA VAL A 52 -2.06 -0.83 4.76
C VAL A 52 -2.60 -2.24 4.62
N VAL A 53 -2.77 -2.91 5.75
CA VAL A 53 -3.17 -4.31 5.83
C VAL A 53 -4.54 -4.41 6.49
N ARG A 54 -5.50 -5.02 5.80
CA ARG A 54 -6.79 -5.40 6.37
C ARG A 54 -6.68 -6.77 7.01
N ARG A 55 -6.89 -6.81 8.32
CA ARG A 55 -6.87 -8.04 9.11
C ARG A 55 -8.18 -8.84 8.95
N PRO A 56 -8.20 -10.13 9.31
CA PRO A 56 -9.41 -10.96 9.25
C PRO A 56 -10.57 -10.44 10.11
N ASP A 57 -10.27 -9.75 11.20
CA ASP A 57 -11.26 -9.12 12.09
C ASP A 57 -11.87 -7.82 11.51
N GLY A 58 -11.45 -7.41 10.31
CA GLY A 58 -11.92 -6.20 9.62
C GLY A 58 -11.19 -4.93 10.01
N SER A 59 -10.29 -4.96 11.00
CA SER A 59 -9.47 -3.80 11.36
C SER A 59 -8.30 -3.59 10.39
N PHE A 60 -7.69 -2.41 10.44
CA PHE A 60 -6.61 -2.00 9.54
C PHE A 60 -5.34 -1.68 10.31
N TRP A 61 -4.20 -2.12 9.79
CA TRP A 61 -2.88 -1.79 10.29
C TRP A 61 -2.06 -1.03 9.23
N GLY A 62 -1.35 0.00 9.66
CA GLY A 62 -0.29 0.64 8.88
C GLY A 62 1.07 0.10 9.34
N LEU A 63 1.72 -0.71 8.51
CA LEU A 63 2.98 -1.36 8.86
C LEU A 63 4.11 -0.79 8.01
N ALA A 64 5.26 -0.53 8.62
CA ALA A 64 6.44 -0.11 7.87
C ALA A 64 6.81 -1.18 6.84
N ALA A 65 7.12 -0.76 5.60
CA ALA A 65 7.27 -1.67 4.47
C ALA A 65 8.46 -2.64 4.62
N ASP A 66 9.46 -2.30 5.42
CA ASP A 66 10.61 -3.16 5.78
C ASP A 66 10.23 -4.29 6.75
N ARG A 67 9.11 -4.16 7.47
CA ARG A 67 8.61 -5.17 8.41
C ARG A 67 7.67 -6.19 7.78
N VAL A 68 7.38 -6.03 6.49
CA VAL A 68 6.36 -6.84 5.81
C VAL A 68 6.84 -7.27 4.44
N ARG A 69 6.81 -8.58 4.19
CA ARG A 69 6.94 -9.15 2.85
C ARG A 69 5.57 -9.22 2.19
N ILE A 70 5.49 -8.80 0.94
CA ILE A 70 4.28 -8.94 0.12
C ILE A 70 4.34 -10.23 -0.66
N GLN A 71 3.27 -11.02 -0.59
CA GLN A 71 3.10 -12.25 -1.36
C GLN A 71 1.83 -12.14 -2.20
N SER A 72 1.97 -12.21 -3.51
CA SER A 72 0.85 -12.25 -4.45
C SER A 72 0.05 -13.53 -4.25
N LEU A 73 -1.27 -13.42 -4.34
CA LEU A 73 -2.15 -14.58 -4.28
C LEU A 73 -2.22 -15.25 -5.67
N PRO A 74 -2.10 -16.60 -5.75
CA PRO A 74 -2.28 -17.31 -7.01
C PRO A 74 -3.74 -17.23 -7.48
N GLY A 75 -3.95 -16.92 -8.76
CA GLY A 75 -5.28 -16.93 -9.38
C GLY A 75 -5.90 -15.55 -9.70
N SER A 76 -5.10 -14.49 -9.81
CA SER A 76 -5.57 -13.16 -10.24
C SER A 76 -5.18 -12.80 -11.68
N GLY A 77 -4.90 -13.82 -12.50
CA GLY A 77 -4.58 -13.69 -13.93
C GLY A 77 -5.56 -14.46 -14.79
#